data_AF-A0A2C5YVV3-F1
#
_entry.id   AF-A0A2C5YVV3-F1
#
_cell.length_a   1.000
_cell.length_b   1.000
_cell.length_c   1.000
_cell.angle_alpha   90.00
_cell.angle_beta   90.00
_cell.angle_gamma   90.00
#
_symmetry.space_group_name_H-M   'P 1'
#
loop_
_entity.id
_entity.type
_entity.pdbx_description
1 polymer ?
#
loop_
_entity_poly.entity_id
_entity_poly.type
_entity_poly.pdbx_seq_one_letter_code
_entity_poly.pdbx_strand_id
1 'polypeptide(L)'
;MLSLREVLDSKAPGEEGHGLDRVDAVRALQESVVAPVERAVREAADRLVRDFALPATMTFAQADEVRARTESALATLYLLSPTAGVRPDRWTPRLLLQALETYVRSALQTSLTALSRALGQLPTLDRALADVTAKCQNLVALEIVLGAAKPPDHPLLPSLSASSSASATAAATKHHNFIQPLLAHLETGSLASYFWRTMAGGLASRVQDIVARPGVVARTLKANRANVGDAIRQAVIRGCQPPSALAGPKSRGRAAEANWDREIAVMVGSVVNNLGGR
;
A
#
# COMPACT_ATOMS: atom_id res chain seq x y z
N MET A 1 4.52 15.45 -22.79
CA MET A 1 3.66 14.24 -22.73
C MET A 1 2.28 14.57 -22.22
N LEU A 2 2.09 15.05 -20.98
CA LEU A 2 0.75 15.36 -20.46
C LEU A 2 -0.01 16.40 -21.28
N SER A 3 0.64 17.48 -21.72
CA SER A 3 0.04 18.47 -22.63
C SER A 3 -0.25 17.92 -24.03
N LEU A 4 0.51 16.91 -24.47
CA LEU A 4 0.24 16.24 -25.75
C LEU A 4 -0.99 15.33 -25.61
N ARG A 5 -1.10 14.63 -24.47
CA ARG A 5 -2.28 13.85 -24.12
C ARG A 5 -3.54 14.71 -23.98
N GLU A 6 -3.44 15.92 -23.42
CA GLU A 6 -4.52 16.90 -23.35
C GLU A 6 -5.10 17.22 -24.74
N VAL A 7 -4.24 17.58 -25.68
CA VAL A 7 -4.64 17.89 -27.07
C VAL A 7 -5.22 16.65 -27.75
N LEU A 8 -4.66 15.46 -27.50
CA LEU A 8 -5.13 14.21 -28.12
C LEU A 8 -6.44 13.68 -27.52
N ASP A 9 -6.73 13.94 -26.24
CA ASP A 9 -7.95 13.50 -25.56
C ASP A 9 -9.13 14.45 -25.84
N SER A 10 -8.86 15.70 -26.26
CA SER A 10 -9.85 16.73 -26.60
C SER A 10 -10.47 16.52 -27.99
N LYS A 11 -11.22 15.43 -28.17
CA LYS A 11 -11.74 14.96 -29.48
C LYS A 11 -13.13 15.49 -29.84
N ALA A 12 -13.81 16.23 -28.97
CA ALA A 12 -15.19 16.66 -29.22
C ALA A 12 -15.26 17.73 -30.34
N PRO A 13 -16.39 17.88 -31.04
CA PRO A 13 -16.54 18.88 -32.09
C PRO A 13 -16.29 20.29 -31.54
N GLY A 14 -15.29 20.99 -32.09
CA GLY A 14 -14.88 22.33 -31.64
C GLY A 14 -13.72 22.36 -30.64
N GLU A 15 -13.22 21.21 -30.21
CA GLU A 15 -12.00 21.10 -29.39
C GLU A 15 -10.73 21.01 -30.25
N GLU A 16 -9.58 21.37 -29.66
CA GLU A 16 -8.28 21.44 -30.37
C GLU A 16 -7.84 20.09 -30.99
N GLY A 17 -8.31 18.97 -30.44
CA GLY A 17 -8.01 17.63 -30.91
C GLY A 17 -8.98 17.05 -31.94
N HIS A 18 -10.01 17.79 -32.32
CA HIS A 18 -11.05 17.29 -33.21
C HIS A 18 -10.50 16.95 -34.60
N GLY A 19 -10.61 15.69 -35.01
CA GLY A 19 -10.14 15.21 -36.32
C GLY A 19 -8.65 14.93 -36.42
N LEU A 20 -7.87 15.13 -35.34
CA LEU A 20 -6.44 14.77 -35.30
C LEU A 20 -6.22 13.25 -35.43
N ASP A 21 -7.17 12.45 -34.99
CA ASP A 21 -7.19 10.99 -35.12
C ASP A 21 -7.29 10.50 -36.58
N ARG A 22 -7.78 11.37 -37.48
CA ARG A 22 -7.86 11.09 -38.93
C ARG A 22 -6.56 11.37 -39.67
N VAL A 23 -5.58 12.01 -39.01
CA VAL A 23 -4.28 12.32 -39.61
C VAL A 23 -3.33 11.14 -39.39
N ASP A 24 -2.92 10.49 -40.48
CA ASP A 24 -2.08 9.29 -40.44
C ASP A 24 -0.78 9.47 -39.64
N ALA A 25 -0.13 10.64 -39.78
CA ALA A 25 1.08 10.96 -39.02
C ALA A 25 0.83 11.05 -37.51
N VAL A 26 -0.33 11.60 -37.09
CA VAL A 26 -0.70 11.71 -35.68
C VAL A 26 -1.04 10.34 -35.11
N ARG A 27 -1.79 9.52 -35.86
CA ARG A 27 -2.06 8.13 -35.49
C ARG A 27 -0.77 7.31 -35.38
N ALA A 28 0.12 7.44 -36.36
CA ALA A 28 1.43 6.77 -36.33
C ALA A 28 2.26 7.21 -35.11
N LEU A 29 2.29 8.51 -34.77
CA LEU A 29 2.97 9.02 -33.57
C LEU A 29 2.38 8.45 -32.27
N GLN A 30 1.04 8.37 -32.18
CA GLN A 30 0.35 7.81 -31.03
C GLN A 30 0.70 6.33 -30.82
N GLU A 31 0.63 5.54 -31.88
CA GLU A 31 0.83 4.10 -31.84
C GLU A 31 2.30 3.70 -31.68
N SER A 32 3.22 4.42 -32.34
CA SER A 32 4.64 4.06 -32.37
C SER A 32 5.48 4.71 -31.27
N VAL A 33 5.05 5.85 -30.70
CA VAL A 33 5.85 6.60 -29.73
C VAL A 33 5.10 6.82 -28.43
N VAL A 34 3.91 7.44 -28.46
CA VAL A 34 3.22 7.87 -27.23
C VAL A 34 2.79 6.67 -26.39
N ALA A 35 2.02 5.74 -26.96
CA ALA A 35 1.52 4.58 -26.22
C ALA A 35 2.65 3.66 -25.70
N PRO A 36 3.73 3.37 -26.46
CA PRO A 36 4.86 2.62 -25.94
C PRO A 36 5.60 3.32 -24.79
N VAL A 37 5.83 4.63 -24.90
CA VAL A 37 6.52 5.39 -23.83
C VAL A 37 5.66 5.46 -22.57
N GLU A 38 4.36 5.73 -22.70
CA GLU A 38 3.45 5.74 -21.54
C GLU A 38 3.40 4.38 -20.84
N ARG A 39 3.35 3.29 -21.62
CA ARG A 39 3.42 1.93 -21.08
C ARG A 39 4.73 1.69 -20.34
N ALA A 40 5.87 2.05 -20.93
CA ALA A 40 7.18 1.87 -20.31
C ALA A 40 7.33 2.68 -19.01
N VAL A 41 6.88 3.93 -19.00
CA VAL A 41 6.90 4.81 -17.82
C VAL A 41 5.98 4.28 -16.73
N ARG A 42 4.77 3.83 -17.09
CA ARG A 42 3.86 3.18 -16.14
C ARG A 42 4.48 1.94 -15.52
N GLU A 43 5.03 1.04 -16.35
CA GLU A 43 5.67 -0.17 -15.85
C GLU A 43 6.85 0.13 -14.93
N ALA A 44 7.66 1.14 -15.25
CA ALA A 44 8.77 1.56 -14.41
C ALA A 44 8.27 2.10 -13.05
N ALA A 45 7.21 2.92 -13.05
CA ALA A 45 6.61 3.43 -11.82
C ALA A 45 5.97 2.31 -10.98
N ASP A 46 5.26 1.37 -11.61
CA ASP A 46 4.69 0.19 -10.94
C ASP A 46 5.78 -0.69 -10.30
N ARG A 47 6.93 -0.86 -10.97
CA ARG A 47 8.08 -1.58 -10.40
C ARG A 47 8.64 -0.87 -9.17
N LEU A 48 8.83 0.45 -9.22
CA LEU A 48 9.35 1.23 -8.09
C LEU A 48 8.43 1.14 -6.86
N VAL A 49 7.11 1.22 -7.05
CA VAL A 49 6.15 1.06 -5.95
C VAL A 49 6.20 -0.37 -5.39
N ARG A 50 6.28 -1.38 -6.26
CA ARG A 50 6.33 -2.79 -5.84
C ARG A 50 7.60 -3.14 -5.08
N ASP A 51 8.73 -2.56 -5.48
CA ASP A 51 10.05 -2.86 -4.91
C ASP A 51 10.36 -1.97 -3.70
N PHE A 52 9.41 -1.13 -3.26
CA PHE A 52 9.54 -0.30 -2.08
C PHE A 52 9.86 -1.12 -0.83
N ALA A 53 10.98 -0.79 -0.18
CA ALA A 53 11.36 -1.34 1.10
C ALA A 53 12.29 -0.36 1.83
N LEU A 54 12.15 -0.25 3.15
CA LEU A 54 13.04 0.54 4.01
C LEU A 54 13.56 -0.34 5.15
N PRO A 55 14.61 -1.14 4.90
CA PRO A 55 15.21 -1.99 5.91
C PRO A 55 15.72 -1.20 7.12
N ALA A 56 15.68 -1.81 8.31
CA ALA A 56 16.14 -1.16 9.54
C ALA A 56 17.62 -0.75 9.52
N THR A 57 18.44 -1.39 8.68
CA THR A 57 19.87 -1.11 8.50
C THR A 57 20.16 0.02 7.52
N MET A 58 19.14 0.57 6.88
CA MET A 58 19.28 1.61 5.86
C MET A 58 19.67 2.95 6.50
N THR A 59 20.59 3.68 5.87
CA THR A 59 20.96 5.02 6.32
C THR A 59 19.88 6.04 5.97
N PHE A 60 19.89 7.21 6.62
CA PHE A 60 18.96 8.29 6.32
C PHE A 60 19.03 8.71 4.84
N ALA A 61 20.23 8.87 4.28
CA ALA A 61 20.41 9.27 2.88
C ALA A 61 19.83 8.24 1.89
N GLN A 62 20.04 6.95 2.16
CA GLN A 62 19.48 5.88 1.34
C GLN A 62 17.95 5.84 1.45
N ALA A 63 17.41 5.99 2.66
CA ALA A 63 15.97 6.03 2.87
C ALA A 63 15.31 7.23 2.19
N ASP A 64 15.96 8.40 2.21
CA ASP A 64 15.49 9.59 1.51
C ASP A 64 15.53 9.41 -0.01
N GLU A 65 16.56 8.76 -0.56
CA GLU A 65 16.64 8.43 -1.99
C GLU A 65 15.52 7.45 -2.43
N VAL A 66 15.25 6.41 -1.64
CA VAL A 66 14.12 5.48 -1.91
C VAL A 66 12.80 6.21 -1.81
N ARG A 67 12.63 7.07 -0.80
CA ARG A 67 11.45 7.91 -0.64
C ARG A 67 11.24 8.82 -1.86
N ALA A 68 12.25 9.58 -2.28
CA ALA A 68 12.15 10.49 -3.42
C ALA A 68 11.80 9.75 -4.73
N ARG A 69 12.42 8.58 -4.98
CA ARG A 69 12.09 7.72 -6.13
C ARG A 69 10.65 7.21 -6.08
N THR A 70 10.19 6.83 -4.90
CA THR A 70 8.81 6.36 -4.69
C THR A 70 7.83 7.50 -4.89
N GLU A 71 8.09 8.68 -4.33
CA GLU A 71 7.25 9.88 -4.53
C GLU A 71 7.11 10.24 -6.02
N SER A 72 8.21 10.17 -6.78
CA SER A 72 8.18 10.38 -8.23
C SER A 72 7.35 9.33 -8.97
N ALA A 73 7.47 8.05 -8.59
CA ALA A 73 6.66 6.97 -9.16
C ALA A 73 5.16 7.15 -8.85
N LEU A 74 4.82 7.53 -7.62
CA LEU A 74 3.44 7.80 -7.21
C LEU A 74 2.84 8.99 -7.98
N ALA A 75 3.60 10.09 -8.11
CA ALA A 75 3.20 11.25 -8.91
C ALA A 75 2.98 10.87 -10.38
N THR A 76 3.83 10.01 -10.94
CA THR A 76 3.71 9.51 -12.32
C THR A 76 2.43 8.68 -12.49
N LEU A 77 2.15 7.73 -11.60
CA LEU A 77 0.92 6.92 -11.66
C LEU A 77 -0.34 7.76 -11.45
N TYR A 78 -0.26 8.78 -10.61
CA TYR A 78 -1.33 9.74 -10.41
C TYR A 78 -1.64 10.51 -11.70
N LEU A 79 -0.62 11.09 -12.36
CA LEU A 79 -0.79 11.88 -13.58
C LEU A 79 -1.15 11.04 -14.80
N LEU A 80 -0.72 9.78 -14.86
CA LEU A 80 -1.08 8.87 -15.95
C LEU A 80 -2.47 8.26 -15.79
N SER A 81 -3.10 8.38 -14.61
CA SER A 81 -4.39 7.77 -14.35
C SER A 81 -5.47 8.27 -15.34
N PRO A 82 -6.34 7.38 -15.84
CA PRO A 82 -7.34 7.76 -16.84
C PRO A 82 -8.27 8.88 -16.37
N THR A 83 -8.41 9.93 -17.19
CA THR A 83 -9.32 11.07 -16.96
C THR A 83 -10.49 11.11 -17.95
N ALA A 84 -10.38 10.40 -19.08
CA ALA A 84 -11.38 10.41 -20.14
C ALA A 84 -12.78 9.99 -19.64
N GLY A 85 -13.78 10.84 -19.90
CA GLY A 85 -15.19 10.55 -19.60
C GLY A 85 -15.58 10.56 -18.12
N VAL A 86 -14.70 11.01 -17.22
CA VAL A 86 -14.97 11.08 -15.78
C VAL A 86 -15.16 12.53 -15.35
N ARG A 87 -16.23 12.82 -14.61
CA ARG A 87 -16.42 14.14 -13.98
C ARG A 87 -15.30 14.39 -12.98
N PRO A 88 -14.74 15.62 -12.90
CA PRO A 88 -13.61 15.92 -12.03
C PRO A 88 -13.89 15.58 -10.56
N ASP A 89 -15.13 15.78 -10.09
CA ASP A 89 -15.53 15.49 -8.71
C ASP A 89 -15.57 14.00 -8.34
N ARG A 90 -15.55 13.11 -9.35
CA ARG A 90 -15.60 11.65 -9.17
C ARG A 90 -14.33 10.95 -9.62
N TRP A 91 -13.34 11.72 -10.05
CA TRP A 91 -12.11 11.14 -10.55
C TRP A 91 -11.31 10.50 -9.41
N THR A 92 -10.76 9.32 -9.69
CA THR A 92 -9.88 8.60 -8.77
C THR A 92 -8.60 8.17 -9.50
N PRO A 93 -7.43 8.23 -8.84
CA PRO A 93 -6.17 7.84 -9.45
C PRO A 93 -6.04 6.31 -9.52
N ARG A 94 -6.75 5.69 -10.47
CA ARG A 94 -6.91 4.23 -10.55
C ARG A 94 -5.59 3.47 -10.67
N LEU A 95 -4.62 4.00 -11.42
CA LEU A 95 -3.33 3.32 -11.61
C LEU A 95 -2.53 3.30 -10.30
N LEU A 96 -2.53 4.43 -9.59
CA LEU A 96 -1.91 4.56 -8.28
C LEU A 96 -2.53 3.58 -7.27
N LEU A 97 -3.87 3.58 -7.18
CA LEU A 97 -4.60 2.69 -6.28
C LEU A 97 -4.32 1.22 -6.59
N GLN A 98 -4.32 0.85 -7.87
CA GLN A 98 -4.03 -0.51 -8.30
C GLN A 98 -2.60 -0.95 -7.93
N ALA A 99 -1.60 -0.09 -8.11
CA ALA A 99 -0.21 -0.38 -7.77
C ALA A 99 -0.04 -0.60 -6.25
N LEU A 100 -0.61 0.31 -5.45
CA LEU A 100 -0.58 0.25 -3.98
C LEU A 100 -1.34 -0.97 -3.45
N GLU A 101 -2.53 -1.25 -3.97
CA GLU A 101 -3.31 -2.43 -3.60
C GLU A 101 -2.54 -3.72 -3.90
N THR A 102 -1.90 -3.79 -5.07
CA THR A 102 -1.09 -4.95 -5.47
C THR A 102 0.09 -5.16 -4.52
N TYR A 103 0.78 -4.07 -4.14
CA TYR A 103 1.86 -4.12 -3.16
C TYR A 103 1.38 -4.64 -1.79
N VAL A 104 0.31 -4.07 -1.24
CA VAL A 104 -0.27 -4.48 0.06
C VAL A 104 -0.71 -5.94 0.02
N ARG A 105 -1.39 -6.35 -1.06
CA ARG A 105 -1.87 -7.74 -1.25
C ARG A 105 -0.71 -8.72 -1.33
N SER A 106 0.35 -8.39 -2.05
CA SER A 106 1.56 -9.21 -2.14
C SER A 106 2.25 -9.37 -0.77
N ALA A 107 2.40 -8.27 -0.02
CA ALA A 107 2.95 -8.30 1.33
C ALA A 107 2.12 -9.19 2.27
N LEU A 108 0.79 -9.11 2.20
CA LEU A 108 -0.13 -9.96 2.96
C LEU A 108 -0.02 -11.45 2.61
N GLN A 109 -0.10 -11.78 1.32
CA GLN A 109 -0.07 -13.17 0.86
C GLN A 109 1.24 -13.88 1.22
N THR A 110 2.36 -13.17 1.04
CA THR A 110 3.69 -13.70 1.37
C THR A 110 3.87 -13.90 2.88
N SER A 111 3.43 -12.93 3.70
CA SER A 111 3.44 -13.04 5.17
C SER A 111 2.56 -14.17 5.70
N LEU A 112 1.33 -14.29 5.18
CA LEU A 112 0.40 -15.34 5.56
C LEU A 112 0.96 -16.73 5.25
N THR A 113 1.53 -16.90 4.06
CA THR A 113 2.12 -18.18 3.63
C THR A 113 3.33 -18.55 4.48
N ALA A 114 4.23 -17.59 4.73
CA ALA A 114 5.42 -17.80 5.55
C ALA A 114 5.05 -18.19 6.99
N LEU A 115 4.17 -17.44 7.63
CA LEU A 115 3.77 -17.67 9.01
C LEU A 115 2.95 -18.95 9.17
N SER A 116 2.02 -19.24 8.24
CA SER A 116 1.26 -20.49 8.25
C SER A 116 2.16 -21.72 8.16
N ARG A 117 3.20 -21.68 7.32
CA ARG A 117 4.19 -22.77 7.23
C ARG A 117 4.99 -22.90 8.52
N ALA A 118 5.44 -21.79 9.07
CA ALA A 118 6.27 -21.76 10.27
C ALA A 118 5.53 -22.23 11.54
N LEU A 119 4.20 -22.04 11.61
CA LEU A 119 3.36 -22.63 12.65
C LEU A 119 3.30 -24.16 12.57
N GLY A 120 3.47 -24.73 11.37
CA GLY A 120 3.65 -26.17 11.19
C GLY A 120 5.09 -26.65 11.45
N GLN A 121 6.05 -25.74 11.51
CA GLN A 121 7.49 -25.99 11.63
C GLN A 121 8.14 -24.97 12.58
N LEU A 122 7.84 -25.11 13.88
CA LEU A 122 8.24 -24.14 14.92
C LEU A 122 9.71 -23.67 14.90
N PRO A 123 10.72 -24.48 14.53
CA PRO A 123 12.11 -24.01 14.43
C PRO A 123 12.30 -22.83 13.46
N THR A 124 11.37 -22.62 12.52
CA THR A 124 11.41 -21.52 11.54
C THR A 124 10.55 -20.32 11.92
N LEU A 125 9.84 -20.39 13.06
CA LEU A 125 8.88 -19.37 13.49
C LEU A 125 9.52 -18.00 13.66
N ASP A 126 10.66 -17.92 14.34
CA ASP A 126 11.33 -16.63 14.58
C ASP A 126 11.74 -15.94 13.28
N ARG A 127 12.25 -16.72 12.31
CA ARG A 127 12.61 -16.20 11.00
C ARG A 127 11.38 -15.68 10.25
N ALA A 128 10.29 -16.44 10.25
CA ALA A 128 9.04 -16.04 9.61
C ALA A 128 8.43 -14.79 10.27
N LEU A 129 8.43 -14.72 11.60
CA LEU A 129 7.95 -13.54 12.34
C LEU A 129 8.82 -12.32 12.06
N ALA A 130 10.15 -12.47 11.92
CA ALA A 130 11.02 -11.37 11.52
C ALA A 130 10.69 -10.85 10.11
N ASP A 131 10.43 -11.74 9.15
CA ASP A 131 10.03 -11.34 7.79
C ASP A 131 8.66 -10.64 7.76
N VAL A 132 7.69 -11.16 8.52
CA VAL A 132 6.36 -10.55 8.68
C VAL A 132 6.46 -9.17 9.32
N THR A 133 7.30 -9.05 10.36
CA THR A 133 7.59 -7.78 11.04
C THR A 133 8.16 -6.76 10.06
N ALA A 134 9.18 -7.14 9.27
CA ALA A 134 9.80 -6.26 8.28
C ALA A 134 8.80 -5.80 7.20
N LYS A 135 7.90 -6.69 6.75
CA LYS A 135 6.84 -6.34 5.80
C LYS A 135 5.84 -5.34 6.38
N CYS A 136 5.44 -5.50 7.64
CA CYS A 136 4.59 -4.52 8.32
C CYS A 136 5.31 -3.16 8.47
N GLN A 137 6.59 -3.16 8.83
CA GLN A 137 7.38 -1.93 8.93
C GLN A 137 7.48 -1.20 7.59
N ASN A 138 7.64 -1.93 6.48
CA ASN A 138 7.58 -1.33 5.15
C ASN A 138 6.19 -0.73 4.85
N LEU A 139 5.09 -1.35 5.29
CA LEU A 139 3.75 -0.76 5.13
C LEU A 139 3.57 0.52 5.95
N VAL A 140 4.04 0.53 7.20
CA VAL A 140 4.05 1.74 8.04
C VAL A 140 4.89 2.83 7.38
N ALA A 141 6.05 2.48 6.83
CA ALA A 141 6.91 3.41 6.12
C ALA A 141 6.23 4.00 4.87
N LEU A 142 5.56 3.14 4.09
CA LEU A 142 4.79 3.56 2.93
C LEU A 142 3.65 4.51 3.33
N GLU A 143 2.94 4.24 4.42
CA GLU A 143 1.90 5.11 4.96
C GLU A 143 2.44 6.50 5.31
N ILE A 144 3.62 6.57 5.93
CA ILE A 144 4.30 7.83 6.24
C ILE A 144 4.66 8.59 4.96
N VAL A 145 5.25 7.91 3.97
CA VAL A 145 5.60 8.51 2.67
C VAL A 145 4.35 9.04 1.96
N LEU A 146 3.28 8.23 1.87
CA LEU A 146 2.01 8.62 1.24
C LEU A 146 1.31 9.76 1.97
N GLY A 147 1.47 9.84 3.30
CA GLY A 147 0.92 10.92 4.13
C GLY A 147 1.67 12.24 4.00
N ALA A 148 2.99 12.19 3.77
CA ALA A 148 3.84 13.36 3.58
C ALA A 148 3.86 13.87 2.13
N ALA A 149 3.70 12.98 1.16
CA ALA A 149 3.72 13.29 -0.26
C ALA A 149 2.44 14.02 -0.69
N LYS A 150 2.64 15.17 -1.36
CA LYS A 150 1.56 15.97 -1.93
C LYS A 150 1.32 15.56 -3.39
N PRO A 151 0.07 15.36 -3.83
CA PRO A 151 -0.20 15.10 -5.23
C PRO A 151 0.19 16.31 -6.09
N PRO A 152 0.81 16.10 -7.27
CA PRO A 152 1.05 17.17 -8.22
C PRO A 152 -0.27 17.70 -8.79
N ASP A 153 -0.27 18.95 -9.25
CA ASP A 153 -1.41 19.51 -9.98
C ASP A 153 -1.68 18.68 -11.25
N HIS A 154 -2.95 18.30 -11.45
CA HIS A 154 -3.34 17.49 -12.59
C HIS A 154 -3.84 18.41 -13.72
N PRO A 155 -3.12 18.54 -14.85
CA PRO A 155 -3.43 19.52 -15.90
C PRO A 155 -4.84 19.32 -16.49
N LEU A 156 -5.29 18.07 -16.60
CA LEU A 156 -6.63 17.72 -17.13
C LEU A 156 -7.78 17.83 -16.11
N LEU A 157 -7.50 18.23 -14.87
CA LEU A 157 -8.51 18.37 -13.80
C LEU A 157 -8.38 19.72 -13.07
N PRO A 158 -8.48 20.87 -13.78
CA PRO A 158 -8.25 22.20 -13.20
C PRO A 158 -9.22 22.58 -12.07
N SER A 159 -10.41 21.96 -12.03
CA SER A 159 -11.42 22.19 -10.96
C SER A 159 -10.95 21.76 -9.55
N LEU A 160 -9.95 20.88 -9.45
CA LEU A 160 -9.38 20.49 -8.15
C LEU A 160 -8.40 21.53 -7.59
N SER A 161 -7.80 22.37 -8.45
CA SER A 161 -6.74 23.33 -8.06
C SER A 161 -7.25 24.76 -7.83
N ALA A 162 -8.43 25.15 -8.37
CA ALA A 162 -8.93 26.53 -8.32
C ALA A 162 -9.63 26.97 -7.01
N SER A 163 -9.82 26.08 -6.03
CA SER A 163 -10.59 26.37 -4.80
C SER A 163 -9.73 26.59 -3.54
N SER A 164 -8.55 27.17 -3.71
CA SER A 164 -7.65 27.55 -2.60
C SER A 164 -8.03 28.86 -1.90
N SER A 165 -9.04 29.62 -2.36
CA SER A 165 -9.34 30.95 -1.82
C SER A 165 -10.79 31.31 -1.45
N ALA A 166 -11.81 30.44 -1.56
CA ALA A 166 -13.15 30.84 -1.08
C ALA A 166 -14.10 29.68 -0.71
N SER A 167 -14.71 29.85 0.47
CA SER A 167 -15.94 29.23 0.98
C SER A 167 -15.89 27.77 1.47
N ALA A 168 -16.19 27.64 2.76
CA ALA A 168 -16.42 26.39 3.46
C ALA A 168 -17.92 26.05 3.40
N THR A 169 -18.36 25.22 2.44
CA THR A 169 -19.66 24.49 2.48
C THR A 169 -19.91 23.57 1.26
N ALA A 170 -18.95 22.76 0.82
CA ALA A 170 -19.26 21.59 -0.04
C ALA A 170 -18.19 20.49 0.04
N ALA A 171 -18.60 19.29 0.43
CA ALA A 171 -17.78 18.10 0.63
C ALA A 171 -17.38 17.41 -0.70
N ALA A 172 -16.62 18.10 -1.55
CA ALA A 172 -15.89 17.48 -2.66
C ALA A 172 -14.44 17.22 -2.21
N THR A 173 -13.99 15.97 -2.36
CA THR A 173 -12.77 15.39 -1.79
C THR A 173 -11.48 16.10 -2.21
N LYS A 174 -11.04 17.08 -1.43
CA LYS A 174 -9.67 17.62 -1.50
C LYS A 174 -8.68 16.54 -1.01
N HIS A 175 -8.02 15.84 -1.94
CA HIS A 175 -6.97 14.88 -1.60
C HIS A 175 -5.70 15.63 -1.17
N HIS A 176 -5.58 15.92 0.13
CA HIS A 176 -4.41 16.61 0.67
C HIS A 176 -3.11 15.79 0.58
N ASN A 177 -3.21 14.47 0.39
CA ASN A 177 -2.11 13.53 0.25
C ASN A 177 -2.58 12.23 -0.45
N PHE A 178 -1.63 11.35 -0.79
CA PHE A 178 -1.93 10.09 -1.50
C PHE A 178 -2.54 9.00 -0.62
N ILE A 179 -2.43 9.11 0.72
CA ILE A 179 -2.90 8.06 1.63
C ILE A 179 -4.42 8.02 1.78
N GLN A 180 -5.11 9.16 1.77
CA GLN A 180 -6.57 9.20 1.97
C GLN A 180 -7.37 8.40 0.94
N PRO A 181 -7.11 8.53 -0.38
CA PRO A 181 -7.73 7.66 -1.39
C PRO A 181 -7.54 6.16 -1.11
N LEU A 182 -6.35 5.77 -0.67
CA LEU A 182 -6.02 4.37 -0.40
C LEU A 182 -6.76 3.83 0.83
N LEU A 183 -6.76 4.60 1.91
CA LEU A 183 -7.46 4.22 3.15
C LEU A 183 -8.97 4.11 2.93
N ALA A 184 -9.56 5.00 2.13
CA ALA A 184 -10.95 4.92 1.73
C ALA A 184 -11.23 3.68 0.86
N HIS A 185 -10.36 3.40 -0.12
CA HIS A 185 -10.47 2.22 -1.01
C HIS A 185 -10.34 0.89 -0.24
N LEU A 186 -9.51 0.84 0.80
CA LEU A 186 -9.32 -0.33 1.66
C LEU A 186 -10.27 -0.37 2.87
N GLU A 187 -11.14 0.64 3.03
CA GLU A 187 -12.05 0.80 4.16
C GLU A 187 -11.35 0.61 5.52
N THR A 188 -10.22 1.29 5.69
CA THR A 188 -9.35 1.13 6.86
C THR A 188 -8.78 2.45 7.37
N GLY A 189 -8.45 2.50 8.66
CA GLY A 189 -7.83 3.67 9.29
C GLY A 189 -6.31 3.70 9.21
N SER A 190 -5.66 2.56 8.96
CA SER A 190 -4.20 2.45 8.78
C SER A 190 -3.83 1.19 8.00
N LEU A 191 -2.70 1.21 7.29
CA LEU A 191 -2.20 0.05 6.57
C LEU A 191 -1.74 -1.05 7.53
N ALA A 192 -1.19 -0.69 8.68
CA ALA A 192 -0.77 -1.64 9.71
C ALA A 192 -1.97 -2.40 10.32
N SER A 193 -3.04 -1.70 10.71
CA SER A 193 -4.25 -2.35 11.23
C SER A 193 -4.90 -3.24 10.17
N TYR A 194 -4.95 -2.78 8.90
CA TYR A 194 -5.43 -3.60 7.79
C TYR A 194 -4.60 -4.89 7.62
N PHE A 195 -3.28 -4.76 7.69
CA PHE A 195 -2.35 -5.89 7.54
C PHE A 195 -2.58 -6.95 8.62
N TRP A 196 -2.52 -6.57 9.90
CA TRP A 196 -2.69 -7.51 11.01
C TRP A 196 -4.09 -8.12 11.07
N ARG A 197 -5.16 -7.33 10.85
CA ARG A 197 -6.53 -7.84 10.83
C ARG A 197 -6.74 -8.88 9.71
N THR A 198 -6.21 -8.60 8.53
CA THR A 198 -6.34 -9.52 7.38
C THR A 198 -5.52 -10.79 7.59
N MET A 199 -4.30 -10.68 8.14
CA MET A 199 -3.51 -11.86 8.49
C MET A 199 -4.18 -12.73 9.55
N ALA A 200 -4.74 -12.14 10.60
CA ALA A 200 -5.45 -12.87 11.64
C ALA A 200 -6.61 -13.68 11.05
N GLY A 201 -7.42 -13.06 10.18
CA GLY A 201 -8.51 -13.73 9.48
C GLY A 201 -8.04 -14.90 8.61
N GLY A 202 -6.91 -14.74 7.92
CA GLY A 202 -6.31 -15.80 7.09
C GLY A 202 -5.63 -16.92 7.89
N LEU A 203 -5.06 -16.63 9.06
CA LEU A 203 -4.36 -17.61 9.89
C LEU A 203 -5.29 -18.50 10.70
N ALA A 204 -6.44 -17.97 11.14
CA ALA A 204 -7.36 -18.70 11.99
C ALA A 204 -7.77 -20.07 11.40
N SER A 205 -8.19 -20.08 10.13
CA SER A 205 -8.56 -21.32 9.42
C SER A 205 -7.36 -22.28 9.27
N ARG A 206 -6.17 -21.75 8.96
CA ARG A 206 -4.95 -22.55 8.81
C ARG A 206 -4.52 -23.22 10.11
N VAL A 207 -4.64 -22.51 11.24
CA VAL A 207 -4.30 -23.07 12.56
C VAL A 207 -5.31 -24.15 12.95
N GLN A 208 -6.60 -23.93 12.68
CA GLN A 208 -7.63 -24.95 12.89
C GLN A 208 -7.33 -26.23 12.10
N ASP A 209 -6.95 -26.11 10.82
CA ASP A 209 -6.56 -27.26 9.99
C ASP A 209 -5.37 -28.04 10.56
N ILE A 210 -4.36 -27.33 11.11
CA ILE A 210 -3.19 -27.95 11.74
C ILE A 210 -3.59 -28.71 13.01
N VAL A 211 -4.47 -28.13 13.83
CA VAL A 211 -4.90 -28.71 15.11
C VAL A 211 -5.88 -29.87 14.92
N ALA A 212 -6.75 -29.79 13.91
CA ALA A 212 -7.71 -30.85 13.58
C ALA A 212 -7.03 -32.14 13.13
N ARG A 213 -5.79 -32.05 12.60
CA ARG A 213 -4.99 -33.22 12.22
C ARG A 213 -4.24 -33.74 13.45
N PRO A 214 -4.54 -34.98 13.93
CA PRO A 214 -3.79 -35.56 15.02
C PRO A 214 -2.34 -35.77 14.58
N GLY A 215 -1.39 -35.25 15.35
CA GLY A 215 0.03 -35.33 14.99
C GLY A 215 0.96 -34.68 15.99
N VAL A 216 2.27 -34.89 15.79
CA VAL A 216 3.32 -34.28 16.62
C VAL A 216 3.26 -32.76 16.53
N VAL A 217 3.06 -32.20 15.34
CA VAL A 217 2.96 -30.75 15.11
C VAL A 217 1.87 -30.11 15.98
N ALA A 218 0.65 -30.68 15.97
CA ALA A 218 -0.45 -30.17 16.79
C ALA A 218 -0.15 -30.25 18.29
N ARG A 219 0.49 -31.34 18.76
CA ARG A 219 0.92 -31.48 20.17
C ARG A 219 1.99 -30.46 20.55
N THR A 220 3.03 -30.31 19.73
CA THR A 220 4.12 -29.36 19.97
C THR A 220 3.61 -27.93 19.95
N LEU A 221 2.69 -27.59 19.04
CA LEU A 221 2.09 -26.26 18.95
C LEU A 221 1.22 -25.94 20.18
N LYS A 222 0.44 -26.90 20.68
CA LYS A 222 -0.29 -26.77 21.95
C LYS A 222 0.65 -26.61 23.16
N ALA A 223 1.71 -27.39 23.23
CA ALA A 223 2.70 -27.31 24.30
C ALA A 223 3.46 -25.97 24.31
N ASN A 224 3.67 -25.34 23.15
CA ASN A 224 4.36 -24.05 23.00
C ASN A 224 3.41 -22.85 22.88
N ARG A 225 2.12 -23.01 23.20
CA ARG A 225 1.08 -21.98 23.02
C ARG A 225 1.47 -20.61 23.59
N ALA A 226 2.02 -20.58 24.81
CA ALA A 226 2.43 -19.33 25.46
C ALA A 226 3.57 -18.64 24.69
N ASN A 227 4.64 -19.38 24.39
CA ASN A 227 5.79 -18.88 23.65
C ASN A 227 5.40 -18.35 22.26
N VAL A 228 4.54 -19.07 21.54
CA VAL A 228 4.03 -18.64 20.22
C VAL A 228 3.20 -17.36 20.34
N GLY A 229 2.33 -17.28 21.36
CA GLY A 229 1.54 -16.08 21.64
C GLY A 229 2.40 -14.86 21.92
N ASP A 230 3.44 -15.02 22.75
CA ASP A 230 4.36 -13.94 23.09
C ASP A 230 5.23 -13.53 21.89
N ALA A 231 5.71 -14.48 21.09
CA ALA A 231 6.46 -14.19 19.88
C ALA A 231 5.62 -13.39 18.87
N ILE A 232 4.34 -13.75 18.69
CA ILE A 232 3.40 -13.01 17.83
C ILE A 232 3.15 -11.61 18.40
N ARG A 233 2.91 -11.48 19.71
CA ARG A 233 2.74 -10.18 20.38
C ARG A 233 3.93 -9.26 20.09
N GLN A 234 5.16 -9.76 20.26
CA GLN A 234 6.37 -8.99 20.01
C GLN A 234 6.53 -8.62 18.53
N ALA A 235 6.16 -9.51 17.60
CA ALA A 235 6.17 -9.23 16.17
C ALA A 235 5.20 -8.10 15.79
N VAL A 236 3.98 -8.07 16.38
CA VAL A 236 3.01 -6.98 16.16
C VAL A 236 3.57 -5.65 16.66
N ILE A 237 4.07 -5.61 17.90
CA ILE A 237 4.63 -4.40 18.51
C ILE A 237 5.78 -3.84 17.65
N ARG A 238 6.73 -4.69 17.26
CA ARG A 238 7.86 -4.26 16.42
C ARG A 238 7.42 -3.89 15.00
N GLY A 239 6.43 -4.59 14.46
CA GLY A 239 5.95 -4.39 13.09
C GLY A 239 5.25 -3.06 12.89
N CYS A 240 4.59 -2.55 13.93
CA CYS A 240 3.93 -1.26 13.91
C CYS A 240 4.86 -0.07 14.19
N GLN A 241 6.12 -0.31 14.56
CA GLN A 241 7.09 0.77 14.74
C GLN A 241 7.59 1.29 13.39
N PRO A 242 7.73 2.62 13.23
CA PRO A 242 8.30 3.19 12.02
C PRO A 242 9.77 2.78 11.89
N PRO A 243 10.29 2.57 10.67
CA PRO A 243 11.72 2.33 10.47
C PRO A 243 12.55 3.47 11.06
N SER A 244 13.69 3.12 11.68
CA SER A 244 14.58 4.10 12.32
C SER A 244 14.97 5.25 11.39
N ALA A 245 15.17 4.95 10.10
CA ALA A 245 15.53 5.95 9.09
C ALA A 245 14.46 7.04 8.84
N LEU A 246 13.19 6.76 9.17
CA LEU A 246 12.07 7.71 9.09
C LEU A 246 11.64 8.24 10.46
N ALA A 247 12.19 7.71 11.55
CA ALA A 247 11.83 8.05 12.91
C ALA A 247 12.41 9.42 13.34
N GLY A 248 11.87 10.50 12.80
CA GLY A 248 12.09 11.85 13.34
C GLY A 248 11.46 12.03 14.72
N PRO A 249 11.88 13.03 15.52
CA PRO A 249 11.36 13.26 16.87
C PRO A 249 9.83 13.43 16.94
N LYS A 250 9.20 13.95 15.87
CA LYS A 250 7.73 14.07 15.74
C LYS A 250 7.03 12.77 15.31
N SER A 251 7.71 11.87 14.57
CA SER A 251 7.15 10.59 14.13
C SER A 251 7.14 9.55 15.26
N ARG A 252 8.08 9.65 16.19
CA ARG A 252 8.21 8.74 17.34
C ARG A 252 7.02 8.85 18.29
N GLY A 253 6.50 10.07 18.51
CA GLY A 253 5.34 10.32 19.39
C GLY A 253 4.06 9.68 18.87
N ARG A 254 3.71 9.87 17.59
CA ARG A 254 2.47 9.32 17.00
C ARG A 254 2.42 7.80 16.91
N ALA A 255 3.57 7.15 16.67
CA ALA A 255 3.64 5.69 16.59
C ALA A 255 3.79 5.01 17.95
N ALA A 256 4.39 5.69 18.93
CA ALA A 256 4.49 5.20 20.31
C ALA A 256 3.17 5.39 21.10
N GLU A 257 2.34 6.37 20.75
CA GLU A 257 1.02 6.60 21.36
C GLU A 257 -0.10 5.72 20.76
N ALA A 258 0.14 5.09 19.60
CA ALA A 258 -0.83 4.19 19.01
C ALA A 258 -0.94 2.90 19.85
N ASN A 259 -2.04 2.76 20.57
CA ASN A 259 -2.33 1.53 21.29
C ASN A 259 -2.68 0.40 20.31
N TRP A 260 -1.76 -0.56 20.15
CA TRP A 260 -1.90 -1.74 19.29
C TRP A 260 -2.50 -2.95 20.01
N ASP A 261 -3.03 -2.78 21.22
CA ASP A 261 -3.63 -3.85 22.03
C ASP A 261 -4.70 -4.63 21.26
N ARG A 262 -5.49 -3.95 20.43
CA ARG A 262 -6.51 -4.58 19.60
C ARG A 262 -5.90 -5.51 18.56
N GLU A 263 -4.94 -5.04 17.79
CA GLU A 263 -4.23 -5.81 16.76
C GLU A 263 -3.46 -6.98 17.37
N ILE A 264 -2.84 -6.77 18.53
CA ILE A 264 -2.19 -7.82 19.32
C ILE A 264 -3.21 -8.88 19.72
N ALA A 265 -4.34 -8.48 20.33
CA ALA A 265 -5.36 -9.41 20.78
C ALA A 265 -5.95 -10.22 19.62
N VAL A 266 -6.21 -9.57 18.47
CA VAL A 266 -6.75 -10.21 17.26
C VAL A 266 -5.74 -11.20 16.68
N MET A 267 -4.48 -10.82 16.54
CA MET A 267 -3.44 -11.69 15.98
C MET A 267 -3.12 -12.86 16.90
N VAL A 268 -2.85 -12.61 18.17
CA VAL A 268 -2.58 -13.67 19.16
C VAL A 268 -3.79 -14.59 19.26
N GLY A 269 -5.00 -14.03 19.34
CA GLY A 269 -6.25 -14.80 19.40
C GLY A 269 -6.46 -15.70 18.18
N SER A 270 -6.11 -15.24 16.98
CA SER A 270 -6.24 -16.04 15.75
C SER A 270 -5.42 -17.33 15.75
N VAL A 271 -4.36 -17.40 16.56
CA VAL A 271 -3.55 -18.60 16.71
C VAL A 271 -3.92 -19.30 18.02
N VAL A 272 -3.74 -18.61 19.14
CA VAL A 272 -3.80 -19.15 20.50
C VAL A 272 -5.19 -19.69 20.85
N ASN A 273 -6.28 -19.03 20.44
CA ASN A 273 -7.62 -19.52 20.73
C ASN A 273 -7.94 -20.80 19.95
N ASN A 274 -7.41 -20.95 18.74
CA ASN A 274 -7.59 -22.15 17.93
C ASN A 274 -6.75 -23.34 18.42
N LEU A 275 -5.75 -23.11 19.29
CA LEU A 275 -4.97 -24.18 19.94
C LEU A 275 -5.68 -24.77 21.17
N GLY A 276 -6.56 -23.98 21.80
CA GLY A 276 -7.40 -24.42 22.91
C GLY A 276 -8.72 -24.93 22.38
N GLY A 277 -8.73 -26.14 21.84
CA GLY A 277 -10.00 -26.86 21.70
C GLY A 277 -10.68 -26.95 23.07
N ARG A 278 -11.99 -26.71 23.07
CA ARG A 278 -12.88 -27.11 24.17
C ARG A 278 -12.60 -28.53 24.63
#